data_AF-A0AAV5Q1V9-F1
#
_entry.id   AF-A0AAV5Q1V9-F1
#
_cell.length_a   1.000
_cell.length_b   1.000
_cell.length_c   1.000
_cell.angle_alpha   90.00
_cell.angle_beta   90.00
_cell.angle_gamma   90.00
#
_symmetry.space_group_name_H-M   'P 1'
#
loop_
_entity.id
_entity.type
_entity.pdbx_description
1 polymer ?
#
loop_
_entity_poly.entity_id
_entity_poly.type
_entity_poly.pdbx_seq_one_letter_code
_entity_poly.pdbx_strand_id
1 'polypeptide(L)'
;MAISLYQSLISTVKVPAGAENFMEKKPVTDLPSLIVEARRVASVVQPYIQPAMKNSSTPYLVLALCQLFFIRRFNYCLLPYFIYSVFHALNYLRTLLPSLNISTEKKENWKNLIGNFIVKYNTKCMQWVVSLELYCLLVFIFRAIWGVLSWNRVKVNLFGAFIWFWFICVRWDESLLVKKIITNLVTYSDGVFADPRVPPIARQYYAHLKQLIIGAKQKVA
;
A
#
# COMPACT_ATOMS: atom_id res chain seq x y z
N MET A 1 -3.71 -9.40 2.89
CA MET A 1 -2.67 -8.92 1.95
C MET A 1 -1.72 -10.02 1.50
N ALA A 2 -0.91 -10.64 2.38
CA ALA A 2 0.01 -11.71 1.97
C ALA A 2 -0.68 -12.87 1.21
N ILE A 3 -1.88 -13.27 1.66
CA ILE A 3 -2.70 -14.30 1.00
C ILE A 3 -3.11 -13.90 -0.43
N SER A 4 -3.47 -12.63 -0.64
CA SER A 4 -3.89 -12.13 -1.96
C SER A 4 -2.70 -12.01 -2.92
N LEU A 5 -1.54 -11.56 -2.42
CA LEU A 5 -0.31 -11.54 -3.20
C LEU A 5 0.12 -12.96 -3.57
N TYR A 6 0.07 -13.90 -2.62
CA TYR A 6 0.37 -15.32 -2.85
C TYR A 6 -0.55 -15.95 -3.91
N GLN A 7 -1.87 -15.75 -3.79
CA GLN A 7 -2.84 -16.22 -4.76
C GLN A 7 -2.59 -15.65 -6.17
N SER A 8 -2.24 -14.36 -6.25
CA SER A 8 -1.90 -13.70 -7.51
C SER A 8 -0.61 -14.20 -8.14
N LEU A 9 0.39 -14.56 -7.33
CA LEU A 9 1.66 -15.09 -7.82
C LEU A 9 1.51 -16.51 -8.36
N ILE A 10 0.69 -17.31 -7.70
CA ILE A 10 0.42 -18.70 -8.13
C ILE A 10 -0.48 -18.75 -9.35
N SER A 11 -1.42 -17.81 -9.50
CA SER A 11 -2.30 -17.77 -10.68
C SER A 11 -1.60 -17.29 -11.94
N THR A 12 -0.52 -16.51 -11.83
CA THR A 12 0.19 -15.92 -12.97
C THR A 12 1.41 -16.72 -13.42
N VAL A 13 2.02 -17.49 -12.52
CA VAL A 13 3.26 -18.22 -12.82
C VAL A 13 2.99 -19.73 -12.79
N LYS A 14 3.02 -20.37 -13.97
CA LYS A 14 3.19 -21.84 -14.05
C LYS A 14 4.51 -22.17 -13.35
N VAL A 15 4.47 -23.06 -12.34
CA VAL A 15 5.65 -23.45 -11.57
C VAL A 15 6.80 -23.78 -12.53
N PRO A 16 7.92 -23.05 -12.49
CA PRO A 16 9.06 -23.35 -13.36
C PRO A 16 9.59 -24.74 -12.99
N ALA A 17 9.74 -25.60 -13.99
CA ALA A 17 10.26 -26.94 -13.83
C ALA A 17 11.62 -26.90 -13.10
N GLY A 18 11.72 -27.52 -11.92
CA GLY A 18 12.95 -27.58 -11.11
C GLY A 18 12.90 -26.90 -9.74
N ALA A 19 11.79 -26.25 -9.35
CA ALA A 19 11.62 -25.66 -8.02
C ALA A 19 11.66 -26.68 -6.86
N GLU A 20 11.43 -27.95 -7.16
CA GLU A 20 11.34 -29.06 -6.20
C GLU A 20 12.70 -29.39 -5.55
N ASN A 21 13.80 -29.01 -6.21
CA ASN A 21 15.18 -29.33 -5.77
C ASN A 21 15.81 -28.26 -4.85
N PHE A 22 15.06 -27.23 -4.41
CA PHE A 22 15.58 -26.16 -3.55
C PHE A 22 15.79 -26.56 -2.08
N MET A 23 15.09 -27.61 -1.61
CA MET A 23 15.05 -27.97 -0.19
C MET A 23 16.17 -28.92 0.27
N GLU A 24 17.01 -29.41 -0.65
CA GLU A 24 17.97 -30.49 -0.36
C GLU A 24 19.39 -30.18 -0.89
N LYS A 25 20.04 -29.12 -0.40
CA LYS A 25 21.49 -28.93 -0.68
C LYS A 25 22.29 -28.43 0.51
N LYS A 26 23.46 -29.06 0.68
CA LYS A 26 24.52 -28.67 1.63
C LYS A 26 24.99 -27.22 1.36
N PRO A 27 25.42 -26.49 2.40
CA PRO A 27 25.90 -25.12 2.27
C PRO A 27 27.08 -25.05 1.30
N VAL A 28 26.96 -24.19 0.30
CA VAL A 28 27.95 -23.97 -0.76
C VAL A 28 28.96 -22.92 -0.28
N THR A 29 30.24 -23.29 -0.17
CA THR A 29 31.31 -22.43 0.40
C THR A 29 32.21 -21.77 -0.63
N ASP A 30 32.19 -22.20 -1.90
CA ASP A 30 33.11 -21.69 -2.91
C ASP A 30 32.52 -20.52 -3.71
N LEU A 31 33.33 -19.48 -3.97
CA LEU A 31 32.89 -18.28 -4.68
C LEU A 31 32.32 -18.54 -6.09
N PRO A 32 32.86 -19.47 -6.91
CA PRO A 32 32.32 -19.77 -8.24
C PRO A 32 30.94 -20.43 -8.17
N SER A 33 30.73 -21.31 -7.21
CA SER A 33 29.46 -22.02 -7.03
C SER A 33 28.38 -21.12 -6.41
N LEU A 34 28.77 -20.13 -5.59
CA LEU A 34 27.87 -19.05 -5.13
C LEU A 34 27.33 -18.19 -6.28
N ILE A 35 28.16 -17.84 -7.27
CA ILE A 35 27.72 -17.04 -8.42
C ILE A 35 26.73 -17.82 -9.30
N VAL A 36 26.99 -19.11 -9.52
CA VAL A 36 26.10 -19.99 -10.28
C VAL A 36 24.77 -20.15 -9.55
N GLU A 37 24.78 -20.33 -8.23
CA GLU A 37 23.56 -20.45 -7.44
C GLU A 37 22.80 -19.12 -7.40
N ALA A 38 23.47 -17.98 -7.19
CA ALA A 38 22.83 -16.66 -7.23
C ALA A 38 22.17 -16.38 -8.57
N ARG A 39 22.81 -16.74 -9.69
CA ARG A 39 22.22 -16.63 -11.04
C ARG A 39 21.03 -17.58 -11.21
N ARG A 40 21.09 -18.79 -10.65
CA ARG A 40 19.99 -19.75 -10.66
C ARG A 40 18.80 -19.23 -9.84
N VAL A 41 19.02 -18.77 -8.61
CA VAL A 41 17.98 -18.14 -7.79
C VAL A 41 17.37 -16.94 -8.51
N ALA A 42 18.20 -16.07 -9.10
CA ALA A 42 17.71 -14.94 -9.88
C ALA A 42 16.81 -15.39 -11.04
N SER A 43 17.18 -16.45 -11.76
CA SER A 43 16.36 -16.99 -12.87
C SER A 43 15.02 -17.57 -12.41
N VAL A 44 14.96 -18.14 -11.20
CA VAL A 44 13.72 -18.68 -10.61
C VAL A 44 12.85 -17.56 -10.07
N VAL A 45 13.44 -16.51 -9.48
CA VAL A 45 12.70 -15.39 -8.87
C VAL A 45 12.21 -14.39 -9.91
N GLN A 46 12.98 -14.14 -10.98
CA GLN A 46 12.65 -13.20 -12.07
C GLN A 46 11.19 -13.25 -12.57
N PRO A 47 10.60 -14.42 -12.89
CA PRO A 47 9.22 -14.49 -13.35
C PRO A 47 8.18 -14.03 -12.32
N TYR A 48 8.51 -14.04 -11.02
CA TYR A 48 7.62 -13.60 -9.95
C TYR A 48 7.71 -12.10 -9.66
N ILE A 49 8.79 -11.43 -10.06
CA ILE A 49 9.03 -10.00 -9.75
C ILE A 49 7.98 -9.12 -10.42
N GLN A 50 7.76 -9.29 -11.72
CA GLN A 50 6.85 -8.45 -12.50
C GLN A 50 5.38 -8.57 -12.04
N PRO A 51 4.83 -9.78 -11.81
CA PRO A 51 3.49 -9.92 -11.25
C PRO A 51 3.38 -9.41 -9.81
N ALA A 52 4.41 -9.61 -8.99
CA ALA A 52 4.44 -9.06 -7.63
C ALA A 52 4.35 -7.53 -7.66
N MET A 53 5.17 -6.86 -8.48
CA MET A 53 5.20 -5.40 -8.55
C MET A 53 3.88 -4.80 -9.04
N LYS A 54 3.15 -5.50 -9.91
CA LYS A 54 1.85 -5.06 -10.44
C LYS A 54 0.67 -5.34 -9.49
N ASN A 55 0.89 -6.08 -8.41
CA ASN A 55 -0.17 -6.41 -7.48
C ASN A 55 -0.46 -5.21 -6.54
N SER A 56 -1.73 -4.86 -6.41
CA SER A 56 -2.20 -3.76 -5.57
C SER A 56 -1.90 -3.92 -4.07
N SER A 57 -1.54 -5.11 -3.60
CA SER A 57 -1.11 -5.36 -2.22
C SER A 57 0.37 -5.06 -1.98
N THR A 58 1.18 -4.95 -3.03
CA THR A 58 2.63 -4.78 -2.92
C THR A 58 3.03 -3.43 -2.34
N PRO A 59 2.43 -2.29 -2.74
CA PRO A 59 2.74 -1.00 -2.13
C PRO A 59 2.52 -0.99 -0.61
N TYR A 60 1.47 -1.66 -0.14
CA TYR A 60 1.18 -1.81 1.29
C TYR A 60 2.19 -2.70 2.02
N LEU A 61 2.65 -3.79 1.39
CA LEU A 61 3.67 -4.65 1.97
C LEU A 61 5.00 -3.89 2.13
N VAL A 62 5.42 -3.16 1.10
CA VAL A 62 6.62 -2.31 1.14
C VAL A 62 6.48 -1.27 2.25
N LEU A 63 5.34 -0.57 2.31
CA LEU A 63 5.08 0.43 3.35
C LEU A 63 5.14 -0.18 4.76
N ALA A 64 4.59 -1.38 4.97
CA ALA A 64 4.62 -2.08 6.25
C ALA A 64 6.05 -2.45 6.67
N LEU A 65 6.86 -2.96 5.74
CA LEU A 65 8.26 -3.29 6.00
C LEU A 65 9.08 -2.02 6.30
N CYS A 66 8.88 -0.96 5.52
CA CYS A 66 9.52 0.33 5.77
C CYS A 66 9.17 0.87 7.16
N GLN A 67 7.90 0.74 7.57
CA GLN A 67 7.44 1.14 8.90
C GLN A 67 8.01 0.29 10.02
N LEU A 68 8.17 -1.02 9.79
CA LEU A 68 8.70 -1.93 10.80
C LEU A 68 10.18 -1.66 11.10
N PHE A 69 10.98 -1.43 10.06
CA PHE A 69 12.44 -1.35 10.19
C PHE A 69 12.99 0.07 10.36
N PHE A 70 12.38 1.08 9.72
CA PHE A 70 13.00 2.40 9.62
C PHE A 70 12.22 3.52 10.33
N ILE A 71 10.90 3.38 10.49
CA ILE A 71 10.04 4.45 10.98
C ILE A 71 9.61 4.16 12.43
N ARG A 72 9.65 5.17 13.30
CA ARG A 72 9.17 5.02 14.68
C ARG A 72 7.68 4.66 14.68
N ARG A 73 7.29 3.67 15.48
CA ARG A 73 5.90 3.17 15.60
C ARG A 73 4.91 4.33 15.78
N PHE A 74 4.02 4.50 14.81
CA PHE A 74 2.89 5.42 14.86
C PHE A 74 1.62 4.59 14.71
N ASN A 75 0.88 4.41 15.81
CA ASN A 75 -0.22 3.44 15.88
C ASN A 75 -1.35 3.72 14.89
N TYR A 76 -1.59 4.99 14.53
CA TYR A 76 -2.62 5.33 13.54
C TYR A 76 -2.32 4.80 12.14
N CYS A 77 -1.04 4.58 11.80
CA CYS A 77 -0.67 3.92 10.55
C CYS A 77 -1.15 2.47 10.49
N LEU A 78 -1.45 1.82 11.63
CA LEU A 78 -1.91 0.43 11.66
C LEU A 78 -3.39 0.29 11.25
N LEU A 79 -4.16 1.38 11.32
CA LEU A 79 -5.60 1.34 11.10
C LEU A 79 -5.99 0.95 9.66
N PRO A 80 -5.33 1.46 8.60
CA PRO A 80 -5.47 0.93 7.24
C PRO A 80 -5.26 -0.58 7.16
N TYR A 81 -4.17 -1.10 7.73
CA TYR A 81 -3.84 -2.52 7.71
C TYR A 81 -4.88 -3.37 8.45
N PHE A 82 -5.40 -2.88 9.57
CA PHE A 82 -6.46 -3.54 10.32
C PHE A 82 -7.74 -3.65 9.47
N ILE A 83 -8.19 -2.55 8.87
CA ILE A 83 -9.39 -2.54 8.02
C ILE A 83 -9.22 -3.51 6.85
N TYR A 84 -8.11 -3.45 6.12
CA TYR A 84 -7.83 -4.40 5.04
C TYR A 84 -7.82 -5.85 5.53
N SER A 85 -7.25 -6.12 6.71
CA SER A 85 -7.21 -7.47 7.28
C SER A 85 -8.59 -8.02 7.59
N VAL A 86 -9.50 -7.21 8.14
CA VAL A 86 -10.89 -7.61 8.40
C VAL A 86 -11.61 -7.97 7.09
N PHE A 87 -11.54 -7.12 6.07
CA PHE A 87 -12.21 -7.40 4.79
C PHE A 87 -11.61 -8.62 4.07
N HIS A 88 -10.29 -8.81 4.14
CA HIS A 88 -9.67 -10.02 3.59
C HIS A 88 -10.08 -11.28 4.37
N ALA A 89 -10.14 -11.22 5.70
CA ALA A 89 -10.57 -12.35 6.52
C ALA A 89 -12.02 -12.73 6.22
N LEU A 90 -12.92 -11.75 6.05
CA LEU A 90 -14.32 -11.99 5.68
C LEU A 90 -14.45 -12.60 4.27
N ASN A 91 -13.69 -12.10 3.30
CA ASN A 91 -13.67 -12.68 1.95
C ASN A 91 -13.13 -14.11 1.96
N TYR A 92 -12.07 -14.37 2.73
CA TYR A 92 -11.52 -15.71 2.87
C TYR A 92 -12.52 -16.66 3.53
N LEU A 93 -13.20 -16.22 4.60
CA LEU A 93 -14.26 -17.01 5.23
C LEU A 93 -15.38 -17.36 4.25
N ARG A 94 -15.75 -16.43 3.35
CA ARG A 94 -16.70 -16.69 2.26
C ARG A 94 -16.23 -17.75 1.28
N THR A 95 -14.93 -17.81 0.98
CA THR A 95 -14.37 -18.89 0.14
C THR A 95 -14.29 -20.23 0.85
N LEU A 96 -14.15 -20.24 2.17
CA LEU A 96 -14.05 -21.46 2.98
C LEU A 96 -15.43 -22.07 3.30
N LEU A 97 -16.48 -21.24 3.41
CA LEU A 97 -17.84 -21.65 3.74
C LEU A 97 -18.37 -22.92 3.01
N PRO A 98 -18.14 -23.10 1.70
CA PRO A 98 -18.55 -24.32 1.00
C PRO A 98 -17.91 -25.60 1.56
N SER A 99 -16.65 -25.54 1.98
CA SER A 99 -15.87 -26.68 2.49
C SER A 99 -16.20 -27.08 3.93
N LEU A 100 -16.99 -26.29 4.66
CA LEU A 100 -17.38 -26.61 6.04
C LEU A 100 -18.53 -27.62 6.07
N ASN A 101 -18.52 -28.60 6.97
CA ASN A 101 -19.61 -29.57 7.13
C ASN A 101 -20.77 -29.00 7.97
N ILE A 102 -21.39 -27.92 7.50
CA ILE A 102 -22.51 -27.22 8.15
C ILE A 102 -23.77 -27.35 7.28
N SER A 103 -24.96 -27.27 7.87
CA SER A 103 -26.23 -27.29 7.11
C SER A 103 -26.26 -26.22 6.01
N THR A 104 -26.82 -26.57 4.86
CA THR A 104 -26.88 -25.73 3.66
C THR A 104 -27.58 -24.40 3.91
N GLU A 105 -28.64 -24.41 4.72
CA GLU A 105 -29.37 -23.21 5.14
C GLU A 105 -28.48 -22.23 5.92
N LYS A 106 -27.72 -22.73 6.90
CA LYS A 106 -26.78 -21.90 7.68
C LYS A 106 -25.67 -21.35 6.79
N LYS A 107 -25.14 -22.14 5.85
CA LYS A 107 -24.11 -21.68 4.91
C LYS A 107 -24.58 -20.48 4.09
N GLU A 108 -25.78 -20.55 3.53
CA GLU A 108 -26.33 -19.49 2.69
C GLU A 108 -26.65 -18.24 3.51
N ASN A 109 -27.20 -18.40 4.72
CA ASN A 109 -27.43 -17.28 5.64
C ASN A 109 -26.14 -16.54 6.00
N TRP A 110 -25.08 -17.27 6.34
CA TRP A 110 -23.78 -16.66 6.68
C TRP A 110 -23.11 -16.00 5.48
N LYS A 111 -23.18 -16.65 4.31
CA LYS A 111 -22.67 -16.09 3.05
C LYS A 111 -23.38 -14.79 2.68
N ASN A 112 -24.69 -14.72 2.89
CA ASN A 112 -25.50 -13.53 2.62
C ASN A 112 -25.25 -12.42 3.65
N LEU A 113 -25.14 -12.75 4.94
CA LEU A 113 -24.77 -11.79 5.99
C LEU A 113 -23.38 -11.17 5.72
N ILE A 114 -22.37 -12.00 5.46
CA ILE A 114 -21.00 -11.55 5.16
C ILE A 114 -20.99 -10.75 3.85
N GLY A 115 -21.68 -11.23 2.81
CA GLY A 115 -21.79 -10.53 1.53
C GLY A 115 -22.41 -9.13 1.69
N ASN A 116 -23.52 -9.03 2.41
CA ASN A 116 -24.21 -7.78 2.67
C ASN A 116 -23.36 -6.82 3.51
N PHE A 117 -22.66 -7.33 4.52
CA PHE A 117 -21.72 -6.53 5.32
C PHE A 117 -20.59 -5.96 4.45
N ILE A 118 -19.97 -6.80 3.62
CA ILE A 118 -18.88 -6.39 2.74
C ILE A 118 -19.39 -5.31 1.79
N VAL A 119 -20.47 -5.55 1.05
CA VAL A 119 -20.99 -4.58 0.07
C VAL A 119 -21.37 -3.26 0.74
N LYS A 120 -22.04 -3.31 1.91
CA LYS A 120 -22.50 -2.12 2.63
C LYS A 120 -21.36 -1.27 3.19
N TYR A 121 -20.35 -1.89 3.79
CA TYR A 121 -19.31 -1.19 4.53
C TYR A 121 -18.00 -1.03 3.77
N ASN A 122 -17.72 -1.84 2.75
CA ASN A 122 -16.43 -1.80 2.04
C ASN A 122 -16.15 -0.41 1.48
N THR A 123 -17.05 0.16 0.68
CA THR A 123 -16.83 1.48 0.08
C THR A 123 -16.61 2.57 1.13
N LYS A 124 -17.40 2.57 2.21
CA LYS A 124 -17.27 3.55 3.29
C LYS A 124 -15.94 3.39 4.02
N CYS A 125 -15.58 2.18 4.42
CA CYS A 125 -14.32 1.90 5.08
C CYS A 125 -13.12 2.21 4.19
N MET A 126 -13.20 1.93 2.88
CA MET A 126 -12.13 2.28 1.94
C MET A 126 -11.95 3.80 1.79
N GLN A 127 -13.02 4.59 1.85
CA GLN A 127 -12.91 6.05 1.91
C GLN A 127 -12.20 6.51 3.19
N TRP A 128 -12.56 5.93 4.35
CA TRP A 128 -11.87 6.19 5.61
C TRP A 128 -10.39 5.82 5.57
N VAL A 129 -10.05 4.68 4.97
CA VAL A 129 -8.67 4.24 4.77
C VAL A 129 -7.87 5.28 3.99
N VAL A 130 -8.38 5.75 2.85
CA VAL A 130 -7.70 6.77 2.05
C VAL A 130 -7.51 8.07 2.82
N SER A 131 -8.52 8.50 3.58
CA SER A 131 -8.39 9.68 4.46
C SER A 131 -7.32 9.48 5.54
N LEU A 132 -7.22 8.28 6.12
CA LEU A 132 -6.18 7.94 7.09
C LEU A 132 -4.79 7.89 6.47
N GLU A 133 -4.65 7.42 5.22
CA GLU A 133 -3.39 7.42 4.46
C GLU A 133 -2.89 8.86 4.27
N LEU A 134 -3.77 9.78 3.84
CA LEU A 134 -3.46 11.21 3.72
C LEU A 134 -3.13 11.84 5.08
N TYR A 135 -3.89 11.51 6.12
CA TYR A 135 -3.63 11.98 7.47
C TYR A 135 -2.25 11.54 7.97
N CYS A 136 -1.84 10.29 7.69
CA CYS A 136 -0.51 9.80 8.06
C CYS A 136 0.59 10.63 7.38
N LEU A 137 0.48 10.90 6.07
CA LEU A 137 1.43 11.76 5.37
C LEU A 137 1.54 13.14 6.05
N LEU A 138 0.40 13.78 6.35
CA LEU A 138 0.38 15.08 7.01
C LEU A 138 1.03 15.05 8.39
N VAL A 139 0.79 14.00 9.18
CA VAL A 139 1.43 13.84 10.49
C VAL A 139 2.95 13.72 10.35
N PHE A 140 3.46 12.98 9.36
CA PHE A 140 4.92 12.89 9.14
C PHE A 140 5.53 14.22 8.74
N ILE A 141 4.87 14.99 7.87
CA ILE A 141 5.30 16.34 7.49
C ILE A 141 5.30 17.26 8.71
N PHE A 142 4.21 17.28 9.48
CA PHE A 142 4.09 18.12 10.68
C PHE A 142 5.14 17.74 11.73
N ARG A 143 5.39 16.45 11.96
CA ARG A 143 6.44 15.97 12.87
C ARG A 143 7.85 16.30 12.38
N ALA A 144 8.07 16.39 11.07
CA ALA A 144 9.35 16.83 10.52
C ALA A 144 9.57 18.33 10.78
N ILE A 145 8.54 19.16 10.57
CA ILE A 145 8.57 20.61 10.82
C ILE A 145 8.73 20.91 12.31
N TRP A 146 7.94 20.26 13.18
CA TRP A 146 7.98 20.47 14.63
C TRP A 146 9.20 19.83 15.30
N GLY A 147 9.88 18.91 14.61
CA GLY A 147 11.04 18.17 15.10
C GLY A 147 12.34 18.99 15.25
N VAL A 148 12.25 20.32 15.36
CA VAL A 148 13.36 21.28 15.31
C VAL A 148 14.47 20.98 16.33
N LEU A 149 14.14 20.29 17.43
CA LEU A 149 15.09 20.05 18.52
C LEU A 149 16.10 18.91 18.27
N SER A 150 15.95 18.09 17.21
CA SER A 150 16.91 17.02 16.94
C SER A 150 16.99 16.66 15.46
N TRP A 151 18.14 16.96 14.84
CA TRP A 151 18.43 16.71 13.43
C TRP A 151 18.19 15.25 12.98
N ASN A 152 18.47 14.28 13.85
CA ASN A 152 18.22 12.87 13.54
C ASN A 152 16.73 12.54 13.46
N ARG A 153 15.88 13.19 14.27
CA ARG A 153 14.42 12.98 14.23
C ARG A 153 13.80 13.61 13.00
N VAL A 154 14.30 14.78 12.56
CA VAL A 154 13.86 15.43 11.32
C VAL A 154 14.13 14.53 10.13
N LYS A 155 15.35 13.97 9.99
CA LYS A 155 15.71 13.07 8.89
C LYS A 155 14.82 11.82 8.82
N VAL A 156 14.55 11.17 9.96
CA VAL A 156 13.66 10.00 10.00
C VAL A 156 12.23 10.36 9.63
N ASN A 157 11.70 11.50 10.12
CA ASN A 157 10.35 11.94 9.78
C ASN A 157 10.23 12.37 8.31
N LEU A 158 11.24 13.03 7.74
CA LEU A 158 11.30 13.37 6.32
C LEU A 158 11.38 12.13 5.43
N PHE A 159 12.21 11.15 5.81
CA PHE A 159 12.25 9.87 5.13
C PHE A 159 10.89 9.16 5.18
N GLY A 160 10.23 9.14 6.34
CA GLY A 160 8.87 8.63 6.47
C GLY A 160 7.85 9.36 5.60
N ALA A 161 7.91 10.69 5.56
CA ALA A 161 7.05 11.50 4.70
C ALA A 161 7.27 11.19 3.21
N PHE A 162 8.54 11.02 2.79
CA PHE A 162 8.88 10.64 1.42
C PHE A 162 8.30 9.27 1.04
N ILE A 163 8.43 8.27 1.91
CA ILE A 163 7.87 6.93 1.67
C ILE A 163 6.33 6.98 1.57
N TRP A 164 5.67 7.73 2.47
CA TRP A 164 4.23 7.93 2.41
C TRP A 164 3.78 8.67 1.15
N PHE A 165 4.53 9.68 0.73
CA PHE A 165 4.26 10.42 -0.50
C PHE A 165 4.37 9.50 -1.73
N TRP A 166 5.47 8.75 -1.84
CA TRP A 166 5.65 7.75 -2.90
C TRP A 166 4.51 6.72 -2.92
N PHE A 167 4.13 6.20 -1.76
CA PHE A 167 3.02 5.26 -1.63
C PHE A 167 1.70 5.86 -2.16
N ILE A 168 1.38 7.11 -1.80
CA ILE A 168 0.20 7.81 -2.30
C ILE A 168 0.26 8.02 -3.82
N CYS A 169 1.44 8.32 -4.38
CA CYS A 169 1.62 8.43 -5.83
C CYS A 169 1.31 7.11 -6.55
N VAL A 170 1.84 5.99 -6.06
CA VAL A 170 1.54 4.66 -6.65
C VAL A 170 0.04 4.35 -6.53
N ARG A 171 -0.55 4.60 -5.36
CA ARG A 171 -1.97 4.39 -5.07
C ARG A 171 -2.89 5.27 -5.92
N TRP A 172 -2.45 6.47 -6.27
CA TRP A 172 -3.19 7.37 -7.14
C TRP A 172 -3.50 6.68 -8.45
N ASP A 173 -2.53 6.03 -9.09
CA ASP A 173 -2.74 5.38 -10.39
C ASP A 173 -3.66 4.17 -10.30
N GLU A 174 -3.54 3.39 -9.23
CA GLU A 174 -4.31 2.15 -9.01
C GLU A 174 -5.78 2.38 -8.59
N SER A 175 -6.10 3.49 -7.91
CA SER A 175 -7.40 3.61 -7.22
C SER A 175 -8.17 4.88 -7.53
N LEU A 176 -9.36 4.70 -8.12
CA LEU A 176 -10.32 5.78 -8.39
C LEU A 176 -10.79 6.51 -7.11
N LEU A 177 -10.85 5.82 -5.96
CA LEU A 177 -11.23 6.44 -4.67
C LEU A 177 -10.17 7.45 -4.20
N VAL A 178 -8.89 7.10 -4.34
CA VAL A 178 -7.76 7.99 -4.01
C VAL A 178 -7.80 9.23 -4.91
N LYS A 179 -7.96 9.03 -6.23
CA LYS A 179 -8.13 10.13 -7.20
C LYS A 179 -9.27 11.05 -6.79
N LYS A 180 -10.44 10.49 -6.44
CA LYS A 180 -11.62 11.27 -6.03
C LYS A 180 -11.36 12.10 -4.77
N ILE A 181 -10.84 11.49 -3.70
CA ILE A 181 -10.64 12.18 -2.42
C ILE A 181 -9.60 13.29 -2.54
N ILE A 182 -8.48 13.03 -3.19
CA ILE A 182 -7.45 14.05 -3.36
C ILE A 182 -7.94 15.14 -4.33
N THR A 183 -8.68 14.81 -5.39
CA THR A 183 -9.30 15.84 -6.26
C THR A 183 -10.23 16.75 -5.45
N ASN A 184 -11.10 16.17 -4.61
CA ASN A 184 -11.96 16.95 -3.73
C ASN A 184 -11.16 17.85 -2.78
N LEU A 185 -10.04 17.35 -2.24
CA LEU A 185 -9.15 18.11 -1.37
C LEU A 185 -8.47 19.27 -2.12
N VAL A 186 -8.06 19.05 -3.36
CA VAL A 186 -7.49 20.09 -4.23
C VAL A 186 -8.56 21.13 -4.56
N THR A 187 -9.77 20.73 -4.92
CA THR A 187 -10.88 21.64 -5.20
C THR A 187 -11.23 22.50 -3.98
N TYR A 188 -11.25 21.89 -2.79
CA TYR A 188 -11.47 22.62 -1.54
C TYR A 188 -10.35 23.63 -1.30
N SER A 189 -9.10 23.21 -1.48
CA SER A 189 -7.92 24.08 -1.32
C SER A 189 -7.95 25.23 -2.32
N ASP A 190 -8.27 24.95 -3.59
CA ASP A 190 -8.47 25.96 -4.63
C ASP A 190 -9.53 26.99 -4.23
N GLY A 191 -10.65 26.55 -3.64
CA GLY A 191 -11.69 27.44 -3.13
C GLY A 191 -11.21 28.35 -1.99
N VAL A 192 -10.41 27.82 -1.05
CA VAL A 192 -9.82 28.61 0.04
C VAL A 192 -8.82 29.64 -0.49
N PHE A 193 -7.94 29.26 -1.42
CA PHE A 193 -6.94 30.17 -2.00
C PHE A 193 -7.52 31.15 -3.03
N ALA A 194 -8.74 30.92 -3.51
CA ALA A 194 -9.46 31.85 -4.37
C ALA A 194 -10.08 33.03 -3.60
N ASP A 195 -10.17 32.96 -2.26
CA ASP A 195 -10.69 34.08 -1.46
C ASP A 195 -9.76 35.30 -1.57
N PRO A 196 -10.26 36.49 -1.96
CA PRO A 196 -9.49 37.72 -2.04
C PRO A 196 -8.77 38.11 -0.74
N ARG A 197 -9.24 37.62 0.41
CA ARG A 197 -8.65 37.87 1.74
C ARG A 197 -7.33 37.13 1.96
N VAL A 198 -6.98 36.16 1.12
CA VAL A 198 -5.74 35.41 1.25
C VAL A 198 -4.54 36.23 0.74
N PRO A 199 -3.46 36.37 1.54
CA PRO A 199 -2.27 37.12 1.15
C PRO A 199 -1.73 36.68 -0.22
N PRO A 200 -1.30 37.60 -1.09
CA PRO A 200 -0.83 37.29 -2.44
C PRO A 200 0.38 36.33 -2.43
N ILE A 201 1.23 36.41 -1.40
CA ILE A 201 2.36 35.50 -1.19
C ILE A 201 1.89 34.04 -1.04
N ALA A 202 0.84 33.79 -0.25
CA ALA A 202 0.32 32.43 -0.05
C ALA A 202 -0.27 31.86 -1.34
N ARG A 203 -0.92 32.70 -2.15
CA ARG A 203 -1.43 32.32 -3.48
C ARG A 203 -0.30 31.95 -4.45
N GLN A 204 0.80 32.69 -4.44
CA GLN A 204 1.98 32.39 -5.28
C GLN A 204 2.62 31.04 -4.92
N TYR A 205 2.85 30.79 -3.63
CA TYR A 205 3.39 29.50 -3.17
C TYR A 205 2.46 28.33 -3.50
N TYR A 206 1.15 28.50 -3.32
CA TYR A 206 0.18 27.47 -3.68
C TYR A 206 0.18 27.17 -5.19
N ALA A 207 0.26 28.21 -6.04
CA ALA A 207 0.37 28.02 -7.49
C ALA A 207 1.63 27.23 -7.88
N HIS A 208 2.77 27.52 -7.25
CA HIS A 208 4.02 26.75 -7.45
C HIS A 208 3.89 25.29 -6.98
N LEU A 209 3.31 25.05 -5.80
CA LEU A 209 3.09 23.69 -5.30
C LEU A 209 2.15 22.89 -6.20
N LYS A 210 1.07 23.52 -6.69
CA LYS A 210 0.14 22.91 -7.64
C LYS A 210 0.84 22.51 -8.94
N GLN A 211 1.70 23.37 -9.47
CA GLN A 211 2.50 23.06 -10.65
C GLN A 211 3.50 21.93 -10.41
N LEU A 212 4.13 21.84 -9.23
CA LEU A 212 5.04 20.73 -8.91
C LEU A 212 4.31 19.40 -8.79
N ILE A 213 3.12 19.38 -8.18
CA ILE A 213 2.31 18.17 -8.04
C ILE A 213 1.81 17.70 -9.42
N ILE A 214 1.36 18.62 -10.28
CA ILE A 214 0.93 18.31 -11.65
C ILE A 214 2.13 17.94 -12.54
N GLY A 215 3.28 18.59 -12.37
CA GLY A 215 4.50 18.32 -13.13
C GLY A 215 5.17 16.99 -12.74
N ALA A 216 5.16 16.63 -11.46
CA ALA A 216 5.62 15.31 -10.99
C ALA A 216 4.77 14.18 -11.59
N LYS A 217 3.48 14.40 -11.80
CA LYS A 217 2.56 13.47 -12.47
C LYS A 217 2.94 13.21 -13.94
N GLN A 218 3.48 14.20 -14.64
CA GLN A 218 3.81 14.10 -16.08
C GLN A 218 5.13 13.39 -16.36
N LYS A 219 6.04 13.28 -15.37
CA LYS A 219 7.34 12.60 -15.50
C LYS A 219 7.32 11.13 -15.06
N VAL A 220 6.25 10.68 -14.41
CA VAL A 220 6.11 9.32 -13.88
C VAL A 220 5.16 8.46 -14.73
N ALA A 221 4.39 9.08 -15.64
CA ALA A 221 3.65 8.41 -16.71
C ALA A 221 4.54 8.19 -17.95
#